data_AF-I7CQ34-F1
#
_entry.id   AF-I7CQ34-F1
#
_cell.length_a   1.000
_cell.length_b   1.000
_cell.length_c   1.000
_cell.angle_alpha   90.00
_cell.angle_beta   90.00
_cell.angle_gamma   90.00
#
_symmetry.space_group_name_H-M   'P 1'
#
loop_
_entity.id
_entity.type
_entity.pdbx_description
1 polymer ?
#
loop_
_entity_poly.entity_id
_entity_poly.type
_entity_poly.pdbx_seq_one_letter_code
_entity_poly.pdbx_strand_id
1 'polypeptide(L)' 'MTNAAIVILAGTESHSDTGRLVNGLEAAREFAENPDDDLELIFDGAGTQ' A
#
# COMPACT_ATOMS: atom_id res chain seq x y z
N MET A 1 -8.38 6.58 -15.66
CA MET A 1 -8.87 5.24 -15.31
C MET A 1 -7.74 4.25 -15.33
N THR A 2 -7.06 4.17 -14.18
CA THR A 2 -6.04 3.16 -13.89
C THR A 2 -6.65 2.15 -12.93
N ASN A 3 -6.48 0.86 -13.20
CA ASN A 3 -6.79 -0.20 -12.24
C ASN A 3 -5.47 -0.59 -11.56
N ALA A 4 -5.34 -0.27 -10.28
CA ALA A 4 -4.11 -0.45 -9.52
C ALA A 4 -4.33 -1.39 -8.34
N ALA A 5 -3.40 -2.33 -8.17
CA ALA A 5 -3.30 -3.13 -6.96
C ALA A 5 -2.01 -2.78 -6.23
N ILE A 6 -2.10 -2.42 -4.95
CA ILE A 6 -0.95 -2.22 -4.07
C ILE A 6 -0.94 -3.33 -3.02
N VAL A 7 0.15 -4.12 -3.02
CA VAL A 7 0.32 -5.24 -2.09
C VAL A 7 1.35 -4.88 -1.03
N ILE A 8 0.92 -4.79 0.22
CA ILE A 8 1.77 -4.55 1.38
C ILE A 8 2.15 -5.89 2.01
N LEU A 9 3.41 -6.29 1.78
CA LEU A 9 4.00 -7.51 2.35
C LEU A 9 4.88 -7.24 3.58
N ALA A 10 5.33 -5.99 3.76
CA ALA A 10 6.24 -5.61 4.83
C ALA A 10 5.49 -5.33 6.13
N GLY A 11 6.03 -5.83 7.25
CA GLY A 11 5.57 -5.50 8.59
C GLY A 11 6.24 -4.24 9.14
N THR A 12 6.44 -4.18 10.46
CA THR A 12 6.99 -3.00 11.16
C THR A 12 8.22 -3.33 12.02
N GLU A 13 8.84 -4.50 11.82
CA GLU A 13 9.94 -5.01 12.65
C GLU A 13 11.23 -4.19 12.54
N SER A 14 11.46 -3.52 11.41
CA SER A 14 12.60 -2.62 11.21
C SER A 14 12.16 -1.26 10.69
N HIS A 15 13.02 -0.24 10.88
CA HIS A 15 12.81 1.08 10.30
C HIS A 15 12.60 1.03 8.78
N SER A 16 13.30 0.11 8.10
CA SER A 16 13.15 -0.06 6.65
C SER A 16 11.82 -0.70 6.25
N ASP A 17 11.27 -1.58 7.08
CA ASP A 17 9.99 -2.24 6.82
C ASP A 17 8.84 -1.26 7.00
N THR A 18 8.86 -0.49 8.09
CA THR A 18 7.93 0.63 8.29
C THR A 18 8.02 1.65 7.15
N GLY A 19 9.23 1.95 6.66
CA GLY A 19 9.41 2.82 5.50
C GLY A 19 8.75 2.27 4.23
N ARG A 20 8.87 0.97 3.96
CA ARG A 20 8.19 0.31 2.83
C ARG A 20 6.67 0.37 2.96
N LEU A 21 6.16 0.09 4.17
CA LEU A 21 4.72 0.14 4.47
C LEU A 21 4.18 1.56 4.21
N VAL A 22 4.80 2.58 4.79
CA VAL A 22 4.33 3.97 4.65
C VAL A 22 4.40 4.43 3.20
N ASN A 23 5.47 4.11 2.48
CA ASN A 23 5.58 4.44 1.06
C ASN A 23 4.48 3.78 0.22
N GLY A 24 4.15 2.51 0.50
CA GLY A 24 3.06 1.82 -0.16
C GLY A 24 1.69 2.44 0.15
N LEU A 25 1.47 2.87 1.39
CA LEU A 25 0.23 3.56 1.78
C LEU A 25 0.11 4.95 1.16
N GLU A 26 1.20 5.71 1.04
CA GLU A 26 1.17 7.00 0.34
C GLU A 26 0.85 6.81 -1.15
N ALA A 27 1.45 5.82 -1.81
CA ALA A 27 1.08 5.49 -3.20
C ALA A 27 -0.39 5.07 -3.33
N ALA A 28 -0.91 4.27 -2.38
CA ALA A 28 -2.31 3.86 -2.37
C ALA A 28 -3.24 5.07 -2.18
N ARG A 29 -2.87 6.00 -1.30
CA ARG A 29 -3.61 7.25 -1.08
C ARG A 29 -3.71 8.08 -2.36
N GLU A 30 -2.61 8.22 -3.12
CA GLU A 30 -2.61 8.95 -4.38
C GLU A 30 -3.63 8.38 -5.37
N PHE A 31 -3.76 7.05 -5.49
CA PHE A 31 -4.82 6.44 -6.30
C PHE A 31 -6.22 6.67 -5.72
N ALA A 32 -6.38 6.55 -4.40
CA ALA A 32 -7.69 6.75 -3.75
C ALA A 32 -8.22 8.19 -3.83
N GLU A 33 -7.34 9.19 -3.93
CA GLU A 33 -7.71 10.60 -4.09
C GLU A 33 -8.18 10.94 -5.53
N ASN A 34 -7.88 10.07 -6.50
CA ASN A 34 -8.31 10.22 -7.89
C ASN A 34 -9.61 9.43 -8.13
N PRO A 35 -10.78 10.08 -8.32
CA PRO A 35 -12.07 9.40 -8.40
C PRO A 35 -12.27 8.53 -9.66
N ASP A 36 -11.41 8.71 -10.66
CA ASP A 36 -11.42 7.93 -11.89
C ASP A 36 -10.52 6.67 -11.79
N ASP A 37 -9.77 6.49 -10.71
CA ASP A 37 -8.90 5.32 -10.52
C ASP A 37 -9.59 4.27 -9.63
N ASP A 38 -9.33 2.99 -9.95
CA ASP A 38 -9.83 1.84 -9.21
C ASP A 38 -8.67 1.20 -8.44
N LEU A 39 -8.70 1.34 -7.12
CA LEU A 39 -7.64 0.89 -6.23
C LEU A 39 -8.07 -0.35 -5.44
N GLU A 40 -7.25 -1.38 -5.51
CA GLU A 40 -7.26 -2.51 -4.57
C GLU A 40 -6.02 -2.45 -3.67
N LEU A 41 -6.22 -2.25 -2.37
CA LEU A 41 -5.16 -2.29 -1.36
C LEU A 41 -5.20 -3.64 -0.63
N ILE A 42 -4.14 -4.42 -0.78
CA ILE A 42 -4.04 -5.79 -0.24
C ILE A 42 -2.96 -5.83 0.83
N PHE A 43 -3.31 -6.30 2.02
CA PHE A 43 -2.36 -6.66 3.06
C PHE A 43 -2.17 -8.18 3.08
N ASP A 44 -0.93 -8.63 3.04
CA ASP A 44 -0.57 -10.05 3.09
C ASP A 44 0.78 -10.25 3.79
N GLY A 45 1.12 -11.49 4.15
CA GLY A 45 2.38 -11.84 4.80
C GLY A 45 2.61 -11.08 6.11
N ALA A 46 3.78 -10.43 6.25
CA ALA A 46 4.09 -9.66 7.46
C ALA A 46 3.28 -8.36 7.57
N GLY A 47 2.63 -7.92 6.48
CA GLY A 47 1.76 -6.74 6.45
C GLY A 47 0.40 -6.92 7.11
N THR A 48 0.04 -8.14 7.55
CA THR A 48 -1.23 -8.42 8.25
C THR A 48 -1.14 -8.33 9.78
N GLN A 49 0.00 -7.88 10.31
CA GLN A 49 0.27 -7.82 11.76
C GLN A 49 -0.40 -6.62 12.44
#